data_AF-A0A2G5WQ86-F1
#
_entry.id   AF-A0A2G5WQ86-F1
#
_cell.length_a   1.000
_cell.length_b   1.000
_cell.length_c   1.000
_cell.angle_alpha   90.00
_cell.angle_beta   90.00
_cell.angle_gamma   90.00
#
_symmetry.space_group_name_H-M   'P 1'
#
loop_
_entity.id
_entity.type
_entity.pdbx_description
1 polymer ?
#
loop_
_entity_poly.entity_id
_entity_poly.type
_entity_poly.pdbx_seq_one_letter_code
_entity_poly.pdbx_strand_id
1 'polypeptide(L)'
;MKRIKTIEEWRTVWESSKKQSVLLFKMSLTCFSSLSAKKELHTLVTDLPLYLIVVQTDQAVSKAIETDLNVRHESPQVLIVKDQKATWQATHYHIKASVVRDAIELYS
;
A
#
# COMPACT_ATOMS: atom_id res chain seq x y z
N MET A 1 4.55 -9.64 3.76
CA MET A 1 4.38 -8.18 3.93
C MET A 1 5.45 -7.66 4.88
N LYS A 2 6.13 -6.55 4.55
CA LYS A 2 7.11 -5.90 5.45
C LYS A 2 6.53 -4.61 6.03
N ARG A 3 6.66 -4.40 7.35
CA ARG A 3 6.19 -3.17 8.02
C ARG A 3 7.14 -2.01 7.72
N ILE A 4 6.59 -0.82 7.46
CA ILE A 4 7.31 0.46 7.44
C ILE A 4 6.84 1.25 8.67
N LYS A 5 7.77 1.80 9.43
CA LYS A 5 7.53 2.52 10.69
C LYS A 5 8.20 3.88 10.72
N THR A 6 9.24 4.10 9.91
CA THR A 6 9.96 5.39 9.86
C THR A 6 9.93 6.03 8.48
N ILE A 7 10.24 7.33 8.44
CA ILE A 7 10.31 8.10 7.18
C ILE A 7 11.45 7.57 6.31
N GLU A 8 12.58 7.18 6.88
CA GLU A 8 13.75 6.67 6.17
C GLU A 8 13.44 5.34 5.48
N GLU A 9 12.69 4.45 6.15
CA GLU A 9 12.18 3.22 5.55
C GLU A 9 11.24 3.52 4.38
N TRP A 10 10.34 4.50 4.52
CA TRP A 10 9.48 4.94 3.43
C TRP A 10 10.27 5.50 2.26
N ARG A 11 11.25 6.38 2.50
CA ARG A 11 12.11 6.93 1.44
C ARG A 11 12.84 5.83 0.67
N THR A 12 13.33 4.80 1.37
CA THR A 12 13.97 3.64 0.73
C THR A 12 13.00 2.88 -0.19
N VAL A 13 11.77 2.64 0.27
CA VAL A 13 10.72 1.96 -0.53
C VAL A 13 10.27 2.81 -1.71
N TRP A 14 10.12 4.11 -1.50
CA TRP A 14 9.74 5.04 -2.54
C TRP A 14 10.81 5.15 -3.63
N GLU A 15 12.09 5.23 -3.27
CA GLU A 15 13.20 5.17 -4.25
C GLU A 15 13.29 3.82 -4.97
N SER A 16 13.05 2.69 -4.27
CA SER A 16 13.08 1.39 -4.95
C SER A 16 11.96 1.22 -5.98
N SER A 17 10.85 1.96 -5.84
CA SER A 17 9.75 1.96 -6.81
C SER A 17 10.16 2.42 -8.23
N LYS A 18 11.30 3.10 -8.38
CA LYS A 18 11.89 3.44 -9.69
C LYS A 18 12.42 2.21 -10.44
N LYS A 19 12.83 1.17 -9.71
CA LYS A 19 13.42 -0.05 -10.28
C LYS A 19 12.39 -1.15 -10.45
N GLN A 20 11.48 -1.28 -9.47
CA GLN A 20 10.42 -2.28 -9.48
C GLN A 20 9.22 -1.71 -8.74
N SER A 21 8.03 -1.84 -9.32
CA SER A 21 6.79 -1.45 -8.69
C SER A 21 6.59 -2.16 -7.34
N VAL A 22 5.98 -1.47 -6.39
CA VAL A 22 5.72 -2.00 -5.06
C VAL A 22 4.25 -1.85 -4.70
N LEU A 23 3.75 -2.75 -3.87
CA LEU A 23 2.44 -2.62 -3.25
C LEU A 23 2.60 -1.98 -1.88
N LEU A 24 1.79 -0.96 -1.61
CA LEU A 24 1.76 -0.27 -0.32
C LEU A 24 0.37 -0.37 0.28
N PHE A 25 0.27 -1.02 1.43
CA PHE A 25 -0.98 -1.20 2.16
C PHE A 25 -1.00 -0.31 3.41
N LYS A 26 -1.95 0.61 3.46
CA LYS A 26 -2.28 1.43 4.64
C LYS A 26 -3.46 0.81 5.34
N MET A 27 -3.28 0.39 6.59
CA MET A 27 -4.33 -0.27 7.35
C MET A 27 -4.56 0.38 8.71
N SER A 28 -5.77 0.19 9.22
CA SER A 28 -6.18 0.59 10.56
C SER A 28 -6.38 -0.66 11.43
N LEU A 29 -5.85 -0.68 12.66
CA LEU A 29 -6.05 -1.80 13.59
C LEU A 29 -7.45 -1.83 14.21
N THR A 30 -8.16 -0.71 14.19
CA THR A 30 -9.50 -0.55 14.79
C THR A 30 -10.63 -0.64 13.76
N CYS A 31 -10.33 -0.97 12.51
CA CYS A 31 -11.30 -1.00 11.41
C CYS A 31 -11.50 -2.42 10.87
N PHE A 32 -12.74 -2.92 10.90
CA PHE A 32 -13.07 -4.28 10.42
C PHE A 32 -12.74 -4.50 8.93
N SER A 33 -12.95 -3.48 8.09
CA SER A 33 -12.60 -3.59 6.66
C SER A 33 -11.09 -3.70 6.45
N SER A 34 -10.26 -3.12 7.34
CA SER A 34 -8.80 -3.31 7.30
C SER A 34 -8.37 -4.74 7.61
N LEU A 35 -9.05 -5.41 8.54
CA LEU A 35 -8.81 -6.83 8.81
C LEU A 35 -9.19 -7.69 7.60
N SER A 36 -10.30 -7.37 6.93
CA SER A 36 -10.76 -8.06 5.72
C SER A 36 -9.78 -7.86 4.55
N ALA A 37 -9.39 -6.62 4.29
CA ALA A 37 -8.38 -6.29 3.28
C ALA A 37 -7.04 -6.97 3.55
N LYS A 38 -6.61 -7.06 4.81
CA LYS A 38 -5.38 -7.78 5.18
C LYS A 38 -5.47 -9.27 4.84
N LYS A 39 -6.62 -9.92 5.06
CA LYS A 39 -6.83 -11.33 4.68
C LYS A 39 -6.73 -11.53 3.17
N GLU A 40 -7.37 -10.65 2.39
CA GLU A 40 -7.27 -10.66 0.93
C GLU A 40 -5.82 -10.49 0.45
N LEU A 41 -5.06 -9.57 1.04
CA LEU A 41 -3.65 -9.39 0.67
C LEU A 41 -2.74 -10.54 1.14
N HIS A 42 -3.15 -11.34 2.11
CA HIS A 42 -2.43 -12.56 2.50
C HIS A 42 -2.63 -13.70 1.50
N THR A 43 -3.74 -13.72 0.76
CA THR A 43 -4.00 -14.72 -0.29
C THR A 43 -3.50 -14.29 -1.67
N LEU A 44 -3.11 -13.02 -1.83
CA LEU A 44 -2.51 -12.49 -3.05
C LEU A 44 -1.15 -13.15 -3.32
N VAL A 45 -1.04 -13.79 -4.49
CA VAL A 45 0.22 -14.32 -5.02
C VAL A 45 0.79 -13.30 -6.01
N THR A 46 1.97 -12.76 -5.71
CA THR A 46 2.66 -11.78 -6.55
C THR A 46 4.16 -11.74 -6.23
N ASP A 47 4.98 -11.39 -7.22
CA ASP A 47 6.42 -11.14 -7.06
C ASP A 47 6.71 -9.70 -6.62
N LEU A 48 5.71 -8.81 -6.59
CA LEU A 48 5.90 -7.44 -6.14
C LEU A 48 6.08 -7.37 -4.62
N PRO A 49 7.04 -6.58 -4.13
CA PRO A 49 7.17 -6.31 -2.71
C PRO A 49 5.91 -5.67 -2.14
N LEU A 50 5.34 -6.27 -1.09
CA LEU A 50 4.18 -5.74 -0.38
C LEU A 50 4.58 -5.18 0.99
N TYR A 51 4.40 -3.87 1.15
CA TYR A 51 4.69 -3.11 2.36
C TYR A 51 3.42 -2.71 3.12
N LEU A 52 3.55 -2.53 4.43
CA LEU A 52 2.44 -2.24 5.32
C LEU A 52 2.76 -1.11 6.30
N ILE A 53 1.88 -0.11 6.38
CA ILE A 53 1.86 0.87 7.49
C ILE A 53 0.56 0.77 8.29
N VAL A 54 0.64 1.03 9.59
CA VAL A 54 -0.51 1.09 10.48
C VAL A 54 -0.74 2.56 10.78
N VAL A 55 -1.84 3.10 10.26
CA VAL A 55 -2.06 4.56 10.23
C VAL A 55 -2.10 5.18 11.62
N GLN A 56 -2.53 4.44 12.66
CA GLN A 56 -2.56 4.94 14.03
C GLN A 56 -1.17 5.12 14.66
N THR A 57 -0.26 4.17 14.42
CA THR A 57 1.07 4.15 15.05
C THR A 57 2.12 4.86 14.19
N ASP A 58 1.92 4.89 12.87
CA ASP A 58 2.89 5.32 11.89
C ASP A 58 2.41 6.59 11.17
N GLN A 59 1.77 7.52 11.90
CA GLN A 59 1.08 8.70 11.35
C GLN A 59 1.99 9.59 10.50
N ALA A 60 3.23 9.82 10.93
CA ALA A 60 4.20 10.61 10.16
C ALA A 60 4.47 9.98 8.79
N VAL A 61 4.62 8.64 8.76
CA VAL A 61 4.81 7.88 7.53
C VAL A 61 3.55 7.94 6.65
N SER A 62 2.35 7.78 7.23
CA SER A 62 1.09 7.88 6.49
C SER A 62 0.95 9.23 5.78
N LYS A 63 1.25 10.33 6.49
CA LYS A 63 1.19 11.69 5.92
C LYS A 63 2.24 11.89 4.83
N ALA A 64 3.45 11.36 5.02
CA ALA A 64 4.49 11.43 3.99
C ALA A 64 4.05 10.72 2.71
N ILE A 65 3.49 9.50 2.82
CA ILE A 65 2.94 8.74 1.69
C ILE A 65 1.86 9.55 0.94
N GLU A 66 0.93 10.17 1.69
CA GLU A 66 -0.15 10.99 1.10
C GLU A 66 0.41 12.17 0.29
N THR A 67 1.38 12.89 0.85
CA THR A 67 2.04 14.02 0.18
C THR A 67 2.87 13.58 -1.01
N ASP A 68 3.76 12.59 -0.82
CA ASP A 68 4.73 12.17 -1.83
C ASP A 68 4.04 11.51 -3.04
N LEU A 69 2.93 10.80 -2.82
CA LEU A 69 2.16 10.14 -3.88
C LEU A 69 0.96 10.97 -4.37
N ASN A 70 0.70 12.12 -3.76
CA ASN A 70 -0.47 12.97 -4.01
C ASN A 70 -1.81 12.20 -3.94
N VAL A 71 -1.97 11.39 -2.88
CA VAL A 71 -3.19 10.60 -2.63
C VAL A 71 -3.87 11.05 -1.34
N ARG A 72 -5.20 10.94 -1.29
CA ARG A 72 -5.94 11.23 -0.06
C ARG A 72 -5.72 10.13 0.99
N HIS A 73 -5.86 10.52 2.25
CA HIS A 73 -5.92 9.56 3.35
C HIS A 73 -7.12 8.64 3.21
N GLU A 74 -6.88 7.34 3.17
CA GLU A 74 -7.89 6.29 3.18
C GLU A 74 -7.39 5.11 4.02
N SER A 75 -8.28 4.44 4.74
CA SER A 75 -7.93 3.25 5.53
C SER A 75 -9.10 2.26 5.65
N PRO A 76 -8.97 1.05 5.11
CA PRO A 76 -7.80 0.51 4.41
C PRO A 76 -7.63 1.09 3.00
N GLN A 77 -6.38 1.20 2.55
CA GLN A 77 -6.00 1.63 1.20
C GLN A 77 -4.82 0.79 0.70
N VAL A 78 -4.90 0.26 -0.52
CA VAL A 78 -3.79 -0.38 -1.23
C VAL A 78 -3.42 0.48 -2.42
N LEU A 79 -2.13 0.67 -2.63
CA LEU A 79 -1.56 1.45 -3.72
C LEU A 79 -0.57 0.58 -4.50
N ILE A 80 -0.60 0.69 -5.83
CA ILE A 80 0.54 0.30 -6.66
C ILE A 80 1.39 1.56 -6.82
N VAL A 81 2.65 1.47 -6.40
CA VAL A 81 3.62 2.57 -6.51
C VAL A 81 4.67 2.19 -7.53
N LYS A 82 4.75 2.96 -8.62
CA LYS A 82 5.67 2.78 -9.74
C LYS A 82 6.30 4.12 -10.10
N ASP A 83 7.61 4.14 -10.28
CA ASP A 83 8.35 5.35 -10.62
C ASP A 83 7.95 6.54 -9.73
N GLN A 84 7.91 6.28 -8.41
CA GLN A 84 7.56 7.25 -7.37
C GLN A 84 6.14 7.80 -7.41
N LYS A 85 5.25 7.24 -8.22
CA LYS A 85 3.86 7.66 -8.35
C LYS A 85 2.91 6.55 -7.95
N ALA A 86 1.76 6.91 -7.37
CA ALA A 86 0.66 5.98 -7.23
C ALA A 86 -0.01 5.82 -8.61
N THR A 87 0.14 4.65 -9.23
CA THR A 87 -0.47 4.36 -10.55
C THR A 87 -1.87 3.78 -10.43
N TRP A 88 -2.18 3.19 -9.27
CA TRP A 88 -3.48 2.60 -8.98
C TRP A 88 -3.77 2.56 -7.49
N GLN A 89 -5.05 2.55 -7.12
CA GLN A 89 -5.49 2.37 -5.76
C GLN A 89 -6.80 1.57 -5.62
N ALA A 90 -6.95 0.88 -4.49
CA ALA A 90 -8.24 0.39 -3.99
C ALA A 90 -8.38 0.65 -2.49
N THR A 91 -9.61 0.82 -2.02
CA THR A 91 -9.91 1.11 -0.61
C THR A 91 -11.05 0.25 -0.09
N HIS A 92 -11.12 0.08 1.23
CA HIS A 92 -12.21 -0.61 1.90
C HIS A 92 -12.52 -1.99 1.29
N TYR A 93 -13.79 -2.27 0.99
CA TYR A 93 -14.25 -3.54 0.46
C TYR A 93 -13.92 -3.79 -1.03
N HIS A 94 -13.32 -2.80 -1.70
CA HIS A 94 -12.81 -2.97 -3.06
C HIS A 94 -11.43 -3.64 -3.09
N ILE A 95 -10.76 -3.75 -1.94
CA ILE A 95 -9.50 -4.49 -1.83
C ILE A 95 -9.84 -5.99 -1.80
N LYS A 96 -9.69 -6.64 -2.96
CA LYS A 96 -9.80 -8.10 -3.13
C LYS A 96 -8.55 -8.63 -3.82
N ALA A 97 -8.12 -9.84 -3.49
CA ALA A 97 -6.90 -10.43 -4.06
C ALA A 97 -6.95 -10.45 -5.60
N SER A 98 -8.10 -10.82 -6.18
CA SER A 98 -8.28 -10.82 -7.64
C SER A 98 -8.16 -9.43 -8.24
N VAL A 99 -8.82 -8.43 -7.64
CA VAL A 99 -8.78 -7.03 -8.12
C VAL A 99 -7.35 -6.48 -8.07
N VAL A 100 -6.61 -6.76 -7.00
CA VAL A 100 -5.22 -6.31 -6.88
C VAL A 100 -4.32 -7.03 -7.88
N ARG A 101 -4.49 -8.33 -8.09
CA ARG A 101 -3.74 -9.10 -9.11
C ARG A 101 -3.98 -8.54 -10.51
N ASP A 102 -5.23 -8.34 -10.89
CA ASP A 102 -5.58 -7.81 -12.21
C ASP A 102 -5.03 -6.38 -12.38
N ALA A 103 -5.00 -5.58 -11.31
CA ALA A 103 -4.38 -4.25 -11.31
C ALA A 103 -2.85 -4.30 -11.45
N ILE A 104 -2.17 -5.31 -10.88
CA ILE A 104 -0.72 -5.48 -11.06
C ILE A 104 -0.40 -5.65 -12.55
N GLU A 105 -1.15 -6.44 -13.29
CA GLU A 105 -0.92 -6.67 -14.72
C GLU A 105 -1.07 -5.38 -15.55
N LEU A 106 -1.96 -4.48 -15.14
CA LEU A 106 -2.30 -3.28 -15.91
C LEU A 106 -1.50 -2.02 -15.50
N TYR A 107 -1.09 -1.92 -14.23
CA TYR A 107 -0.58 -0.68 -13.65
C TYR A 107 0.80 -0.81 -12.99
N SER A 108 1.35 -2.02 -12.88
CA SER A 108 2.72 -2.22 -12.37
C SER A 108 3.79 -1.97 -13.43
#